data_AF-A0A353VTG1-F1
#
_entry.id   AF-A0A353VTG1-F1
#
_cell.length_a   1.000
_cell.length_b   1.000
_cell.length_c   1.000
_cell.angle_alpha   90.00
_cell.angle_beta   90.00
_cell.angle_gamma   90.00
#
_symmetry.space_group_name_H-M   'P 1'
#
loop_
_entity.id
_entity.type
_entity.pdbx_description
1 polymer ?
#
loop_
_entity_poly.entity_id
_entity_poly.type
_entity_poly.pdbx_seq_one_letter_code
_entity_poly.pdbx_strand_id
1 'polypeptide(L)'
;FGKKASGSVRFCDFDGMRYSLDTRVSFKTGKLLNRIDGSWNIMTSLNKENTYRVSTQPGQNPEIQYFGSQEVGDKTVGRVKARYTVERMSDESADIFRPSPWAASLGFERFGLSQTATSYPFYRKQRLAQNTLSMLVAKNVMMQSNFLSLSLEANYSFAGNDLKNEDGQYSSATGNPRTNDTYLNRNYEYFHASSVGAGASVRYTLVKRAGKRGYSLFMDLSDSYRRLTSNPEYLTGKYRNTLIFTIGCNF
;
A
#
# COMPACT_ATOMS: atom_id res chain seq x y z
N PHE A 1 -10.31 -6.67 -20.03
CA PHE A 1 -11.72 -6.27 -20.13
C PHE A 1 -12.20 -6.48 -21.57
N GLY A 2 -13.35 -7.15 -21.76
CA GLY A 2 -13.94 -7.51 -23.06
C GLY A 2 -14.52 -8.92 -23.03
N LYS A 3 -15.81 -9.10 -23.36
CA LYS A 3 -16.40 -10.43 -23.57
C LYS A 3 -15.76 -11.05 -24.81
N LYS A 4 -15.48 -12.37 -24.79
CA LYS A 4 -15.10 -13.11 -26.01
C LYS A 4 -16.25 -12.97 -27.01
N ALA A 5 -16.07 -12.09 -28.00
CA ALA A 5 -17.03 -11.86 -29.08
C ALA A 5 -16.23 -11.75 -30.38
N SER A 6 -16.83 -12.21 -31.48
CA SER A 6 -16.22 -12.31 -32.80
C SER A 6 -15.63 -11.00 -33.34
N GLY A 7 -15.96 -9.85 -32.76
CA GLY A 7 -15.49 -8.52 -33.17
C GLY A 7 -14.57 -7.77 -32.18
N SER A 8 -14.18 -8.33 -31.03
CA SER A 8 -13.25 -7.64 -30.10
C SER A 8 -12.11 -8.53 -29.62
N VAL A 9 -10.88 -8.07 -29.80
CA VAL A 9 -9.65 -8.73 -29.35
C VAL A 9 -9.49 -8.55 -27.84
N ARG A 10 -9.41 -9.65 -27.09
CA ARG A 10 -8.95 -9.66 -25.70
C ARG A 10 -7.48 -10.05 -25.66
N PHE A 11 -6.60 -9.07 -25.57
CA PHE A 11 -5.15 -9.28 -25.58
C PHE A 11 -4.63 -9.98 -24.31
N CYS A 12 -5.17 -9.66 -23.13
CA CYS A 12 -4.76 -10.28 -21.86
C CYS A 12 -5.93 -10.74 -20.97
N ASP A 13 -5.68 -11.84 -20.25
CA ASP A 13 -6.48 -12.36 -19.16
C ASP A 13 -5.71 -12.19 -17.85
N PHE A 14 -6.41 -11.68 -16.84
CA PHE A 14 -5.89 -11.51 -15.48
C PHE A 14 -6.66 -12.45 -14.59
N ASP A 15 -5.95 -13.37 -13.97
CA ASP A 15 -6.49 -14.20 -12.88
C ASP A 15 -5.75 -13.83 -11.60
N GLY A 16 -6.40 -13.91 -10.45
CA GLY A 16 -5.75 -13.53 -9.21
C GLY A 16 -6.58 -13.78 -7.98
N MET A 17 -5.89 -14.00 -6.88
CA MET A 17 -6.49 -14.22 -5.57
C MET A 17 -5.95 -13.20 -4.60
N ARG A 18 -6.81 -12.75 -3.68
CA ARG A 18 -6.43 -11.88 -2.59
C ARG A 18 -6.91 -12.46 -1.28
N TYR A 19 -5.98 -12.65 -0.35
CA TYR A 19 -6.27 -13.04 1.01
C TYR A 19 -5.93 -11.87 1.94
N SER A 20 -6.80 -11.63 2.91
CA SER A 20 -6.60 -10.63 3.95
C SER A 20 -7.04 -11.20 5.29
N LEU A 21 -6.20 -11.02 6.30
CA LEU A 21 -6.48 -11.35 7.68
C LEU A 21 -6.16 -10.13 8.53
N ASP A 22 -7.14 -9.65 9.28
CA ASP A 22 -6.99 -8.56 10.23
C ASP A 22 -7.30 -9.08 11.63
N THR A 23 -6.42 -8.81 12.58
CA THR A 23 -6.55 -9.23 13.97
C THR A 23 -6.42 -8.04 14.90
N ARG A 24 -7.22 -8.02 15.95
CA ARG A 24 -7.15 -7.02 17.01
C ARG A 24 -7.27 -7.69 18.36
N VAL A 25 -6.27 -7.49 19.20
CA VAL A 25 -6.29 -7.91 20.61
C VAL A 25 -6.21 -6.65 21.45
N SER A 26 -7.17 -6.46 22.36
CA SER A 26 -7.19 -5.33 23.28
C SER A 26 -7.28 -5.85 24.71
N PHE A 27 -6.44 -5.32 25.59
CA PHE A 27 -6.42 -5.71 27.00
C PHE A 27 -6.12 -4.51 27.88
N LYS A 28 -6.66 -4.53 29.10
CA LYS A 28 -6.54 -3.44 30.06
C LYS A 28 -5.53 -3.81 31.15
N THR A 29 -4.64 -2.88 31.48
CA THR A 29 -3.70 -3.01 32.59
C THR A 29 -3.79 -1.75 33.44
N GLY A 30 -4.56 -1.80 34.52
CA GLY A 30 -4.85 -0.62 35.34
C GLY A 30 -5.61 0.47 34.55
N LYS A 31 -5.05 1.68 34.46
CA LYS A 31 -5.59 2.79 33.66
C LYS A 31 -5.07 2.83 32.22
N LEU A 32 -4.37 1.80 31.76
CA LEU A 32 -3.86 1.70 30.39
C LEU A 32 -4.67 0.70 29.58
N LEU A 33 -5.09 1.10 28.38
CA LEU A 33 -5.65 0.24 27.36
C LEU A 33 -4.55 -0.07 26.35
N ASN A 34 -4.18 -1.35 26.24
CA ASN A 34 -3.20 -1.82 25.28
C ASN A 34 -3.93 -2.49 24.11
N ARG A 35 -3.49 -2.20 22.89
CA ARG A 35 -4.07 -2.75 21.66
C ARG A 35 -2.96 -3.23 20.73
N ILE A 36 -3.09 -4.45 20.26
CA ILE A 36 -2.25 -5.04 19.21
C ILE A 36 -3.15 -5.20 17.98
N ASP A 37 -2.83 -4.48 16.91
CA ASP A 37 -3.44 -4.66 15.59
C ASP A 37 -2.46 -5.41 14.68
N GLY A 38 -2.89 -6.53 14.10
CA GLY A 38 -2.18 -7.28 13.07
C GLY A 38 -2.96 -7.23 11.76
N SER A 39 -2.25 -7.09 10.64
CA SER A 39 -2.86 -7.21 9.32
C SER A 39 -1.90 -7.95 8.40
N TRP A 40 -2.42 -8.96 7.72
CA TRP A 40 -1.70 -9.69 6.69
C TRP A 40 -2.52 -9.68 5.41
N ASN A 41 -1.91 -9.24 4.33
CA ASN A 41 -2.51 -9.25 3.01
C ASN A 41 -1.54 -9.86 2.00
N ILE A 42 -2.05 -10.77 1.19
CA ILE A 42 -1.33 -11.31 0.04
C ILE A 42 -2.25 -11.27 -1.17
N MET A 43 -1.70 -10.87 -2.31
CA MET A 43 -2.37 -10.82 -3.58
C MET A 43 -1.48 -11.49 -4.62
N THR A 44 -1.98 -12.54 -5.26
CA THR A 44 -1.33 -13.15 -6.41
C THR A 44 -2.14 -12.77 -7.65
N SER A 45 -1.44 -12.47 -8.73
CA SER A 45 -2.03 -12.22 -10.04
C SER A 45 -1.19 -12.87 -11.12
N LEU A 46 -1.85 -13.49 -12.07
CA LEU A 46 -1.26 -14.16 -13.19
C LEU A 46 -1.80 -13.54 -14.47
N ASN A 47 -0.88 -13.13 -15.34
CA ASN A 47 -1.16 -12.47 -16.59
C ASN A 47 -0.98 -13.48 -17.72
N LYS A 48 -2.03 -13.68 -18.50
CA LYS A 48 -1.99 -14.50 -19.70
C LYS A 48 -2.21 -13.61 -20.92
N GLU A 49 -1.40 -13.77 -21.95
CA GLU A 49 -1.58 -13.14 -23.25
C GLU A 49 -2.25 -14.12 -24.20
N ASN A 50 -3.30 -13.67 -24.89
CA ASN A 50 -4.05 -14.51 -25.81
C ASN A 50 -3.45 -14.44 -27.21
N THR A 51 -3.20 -15.60 -27.81
CA THR A 51 -2.81 -15.70 -29.22
C THR A 51 -4.07 -15.68 -30.08
N TYR A 52 -4.18 -14.74 -31.01
CA TYR A 52 -5.32 -14.63 -31.93
C TYR A 52 -4.86 -14.35 -33.36
N ARG A 53 -5.66 -14.78 -34.34
CA ARG A 53 -5.52 -14.42 -35.76
C ARG A 53 -6.80 -13.74 -36.19
N VAL A 54 -6.65 -12.60 -36.85
CA VAL A 54 -7.78 -11.94 -37.52
C VAL A 54 -7.86 -12.51 -38.93
N SER A 55 -8.96 -13.20 -39.23
CA SER A 55 -9.26 -13.68 -40.57
C SER A 55 -10.26 -12.73 -41.22
N THR A 56 -9.96 -12.28 -42.44
CA THR A 56 -10.88 -11.49 -43.26
C THR A 56 -11.16 -12.27 -44.53
N GLN A 57 -12.39 -12.75 -44.69
CA GLN A 57 -12.87 -13.27 -45.97
C GLN A 57 -13.49 -12.11 -46.78
N PRO A 58 -13.27 -12.03 -48.10
CA PRO A 58 -13.85 -10.98 -48.93
C PRO A 58 -15.39 -10.99 -48.81
N GLY A 59 -15.99 -9.87 -48.41
CA GLY A 59 -17.45 -9.73 -48.25
C GLY A 59 -18.03 -10.15 -46.90
N GLN A 60 -17.20 -10.55 -45.93
CA GLN A 60 -17.62 -10.95 -44.58
C GLN A 60 -17.00 -10.03 -43.51
N ASN A 61 -17.65 -9.93 -42.34
CA ASN A 61 -17.09 -9.22 -41.20
C ASN A 61 -15.82 -9.91 -40.69
N PRO A 62 -14.81 -9.16 -40.20
CA PRO A 62 -13.57 -9.73 -39.68
C PRO A 62 -13.87 -10.68 -38.51
N GLU A 63 -13.36 -11.91 -38.61
CA GLU A 63 -13.52 -12.94 -37.58
C GLU A 63 -12.22 -13.09 -36.80
N ILE A 64 -12.29 -12.93 -35.48
CA ILE A 64 -11.15 -13.11 -34.58
C ILE A 64 -11.15 -14.56 -34.08
N GLN A 65 -10.22 -15.37 -34.59
CA GLN A 65 -9.97 -16.73 -34.08
C GLN A 65 -8.91 -16.69 -32.97
N TYR A 66 -9.23 -17.27 -31.82
CA TYR A 66 -8.31 -17.41 -30.69
C TYR A 66 -7.65 -18.80 -30.72
N PHE A 67 -6.32 -18.87 -30.68
CA PHE A 67 -5.53 -20.11 -30.82
C PHE A 67 -5.01 -20.63 -29.48
N GLY A 68 -4.96 -19.79 -28.44
CA GLY A 68 -4.44 -20.17 -27.14
C GLY A 68 -4.21 -18.97 -26.22
N SER A 69 -3.71 -19.24 -25.02
CA SER A 69 -3.34 -18.24 -24.03
C SER A 69 -2.02 -18.68 -23.38
N GLN A 70 -1.01 -17.81 -23.37
CA GLN A 70 0.31 -18.09 -22.79
C GLN A 70 0.52 -17.22 -21.55
N GLU A 71 1.11 -17.79 -20.49
CA GLU A 71 1.45 -17.03 -19.30
C GLU A 71 2.65 -16.12 -19.58
N VAL A 72 2.43 -14.81 -19.47
CA VAL A 72 3.43 -13.76 -19.78
C VAL A 72 3.92 -13.04 -18.54
N GLY A 73 3.33 -13.33 -17.39
CA GLY A 73 3.90 -12.90 -16.12
C GLY A 73 3.08 -13.28 -14.91
N ASP A 74 3.74 -13.33 -13.77
CA ASP A 74 3.14 -13.49 -12.47
C ASP A 74 3.56 -12.34 -11.55
N LYS A 75 2.70 -12.00 -10.61
CA LYS A 75 2.95 -10.96 -9.62
C LYS A 75 2.32 -11.35 -8.30
N THR A 76 3.14 -11.41 -7.27
CA THR A 76 2.73 -11.64 -5.89
C THR A 76 3.11 -10.43 -5.05
N VAL A 77 2.11 -9.82 -4.41
CA VAL A 77 2.28 -8.69 -3.49
C VAL A 77 1.90 -9.16 -2.09
N GLY A 78 2.80 -9.02 -1.14
CA GLY A 78 2.60 -9.32 0.26
C GLY A 78 2.76 -8.06 1.13
N ARG A 79 1.93 -7.94 2.15
CA ARG A 79 2.02 -6.88 3.16
C ARG A 79 1.68 -7.46 4.52
N VAL A 80 2.57 -7.28 5.48
CA VAL A 80 2.36 -7.60 6.89
C VAL A 80 2.47 -6.30 7.68
N LYS A 81 1.53 -6.06 8.58
CA LYS A 81 1.53 -4.92 9.50
C LYS A 81 1.29 -5.42 10.90
N ALA A 82 2.06 -4.92 11.85
CA ALA A 82 1.82 -5.09 13.27
C ALA A 82 1.90 -3.71 13.92
N ARG A 83 0.94 -3.37 14.77
CA ARG A 83 0.93 -2.12 15.52
C ARG A 83 0.55 -2.38 16.96
N TYR A 84 1.41 -1.96 17.86
CA TYR A 84 1.11 -1.88 19.28
C TYR A 84 0.70 -0.45 19.61
N THR A 85 -0.39 -0.28 20.35
CA THR A 85 -0.90 1.03 20.79
C THR A 85 -1.20 0.97 22.28
N VAL A 86 -0.78 1.98 23.02
CA VAL A 86 -1.08 2.17 24.43
C VAL A 86 -1.81 3.49 24.59
N GLU A 87 -2.98 3.43 25.22
CA GLU A 87 -3.84 4.58 25.47
C GLU A 87 -4.09 4.71 26.97
N ARG A 88 -4.00 5.92 27.51
CA ARG A 88 -4.36 6.19 28.90
C ARG A 88 -5.87 6.38 29.02
N MET A 89 -6.56 5.44 29.66
CA MET A 89 -7.99 5.60 29.94
C MET A 89 -8.20 6.78 30.90
N SER A 90 -9.21 7.60 30.61
CA SER A 90 -9.73 8.58 31.55
C SER A 90 -10.71 7.88 32.50
N ASP A 91 -10.80 8.34 33.75
CA ASP A 91 -11.68 7.74 34.77
C ASP A 91 -13.19 7.79 34.39
N GLU A 92 -13.55 8.56 33.35
CA GLU A 92 -14.91 8.70 32.80
C GLU A 92 -15.05 8.25 31.31
N SER A 93 -14.07 7.54 30.73
CA SER A 93 -14.07 7.24 29.28
C SER A 93 -14.53 5.82 28.93
N ALA A 94 -15.83 5.68 28.65
CA ALA A 94 -16.40 4.59 27.87
C ALA A 94 -17.36 5.13 26.79
N ASP A 95 -17.02 6.27 26.18
CA ASP A 95 -17.85 6.90 25.16
C ASP A 95 -16.99 7.33 23.96
N ILE A 96 -17.48 7.06 22.75
CA ILE A 96 -16.86 7.39 21.44
C ILE A 96 -16.53 8.89 21.30
N PHE A 97 -17.11 9.72 22.17
CA PHE A 97 -16.94 11.17 22.18
C PHE A 97 -15.88 11.70 23.16
N ARG A 98 -15.16 10.82 23.88
CA ARG A 98 -14.10 11.22 24.81
C ARG A 98 -12.82 10.46 24.50
N PRO A 99 -11.88 11.04 23.71
CA PRO A 99 -10.64 10.38 23.37
C PRO A 99 -9.76 10.20 24.61
N SER A 100 -8.90 9.18 24.57
CA SER A 100 -7.81 9.01 25.53
C SER A 100 -6.93 10.27 25.58
N PRO A 101 -6.57 10.84 26.75
CA PRO A 101 -5.70 12.01 26.82
C PRO A 101 -4.34 11.83 26.14
N TRP A 102 -3.83 10.60 26.12
CA TRP A 102 -2.57 10.25 25.46
C TRP A 102 -2.68 8.90 24.76
N ALA A 103 -2.15 8.81 23.55
CA ALA A 103 -1.98 7.57 22.82
C ALA A 103 -0.55 7.51 22.28
N ALA A 104 0.09 6.36 22.42
CA ALA A 104 1.38 6.09 21.79
C ALA A 104 1.27 4.78 21.01
N SER A 105 1.73 4.79 19.77
CA SER A 105 1.73 3.62 18.91
C SER A 105 3.12 3.37 18.34
N LEU A 106 3.50 2.10 18.30
CA LEU A 106 4.66 1.60 17.58
C LEU A 106 4.17 0.61 16.53
N GLY A 107 4.59 0.81 15.29
CA GLY A 107 4.18 0.01 14.15
C GLY A 107 5.36 -0.54 13.38
N PHE A 108 5.22 -1.75 12.88
CA PHE A 108 6.10 -2.39 11.92
C PHE A 108 5.28 -2.80 10.69
N GLU A 109 5.77 -2.44 9.51
CA GLU A 109 5.23 -2.87 8.22
C GLU A 109 6.32 -3.54 7.41
N ARG A 110 6.02 -4.70 6.84
CA ARG A 110 6.83 -5.35 5.81
C ARG A 110 6.03 -5.44 4.52
N PHE A 111 6.51 -4.77 3.49
CA PHE A 111 6.02 -4.89 2.13
C PHE A 111 6.93 -5.81 1.33
N GLY A 112 6.35 -6.63 0.47
CA GLY A 112 7.05 -7.52 -0.45
C GLY A 112 6.34 -7.58 -1.80
N LEU A 113 7.13 -7.61 -2.87
CA LEU A 113 6.70 -7.79 -4.24
C LEU A 113 7.62 -8.83 -4.87
N SER A 114 7.06 -9.87 -5.47
CA SER A 114 7.76 -10.76 -6.39
C SER A 114 7.03 -10.71 -7.71
N GLN A 115 7.73 -10.49 -8.81
CA GLN A 115 7.14 -10.50 -10.13
C GLN A 115 8.07 -11.17 -11.15
N THR A 116 7.49 -11.90 -12.06
CA THR A 116 8.18 -12.42 -13.25
C THR A 116 7.47 -11.87 -14.48
N ALA A 117 8.25 -11.38 -15.43
CA ALA A 117 7.79 -11.05 -16.77
C ALA A 117 8.45 -12.01 -17.76
N THR A 118 7.65 -12.57 -18.66
CA THR A 118 8.08 -13.52 -19.67
C THR A 118 7.76 -12.97 -21.05
N SER A 119 8.80 -12.79 -21.86
CA SER A 119 8.70 -12.52 -23.29
C SER A 119 9.42 -13.67 -23.98
N TYR A 120 8.69 -14.73 -24.30
CA TYR A 120 9.28 -16.01 -24.71
C TYR A 120 10.33 -15.82 -25.82
N PRO A 121 11.53 -16.43 -25.69
CA PRO A 121 11.96 -17.37 -24.64
C PRO A 121 12.61 -16.72 -23.41
N PHE A 122 12.65 -15.39 -23.30
CA PHE A 122 13.30 -14.67 -22.21
C PHE A 122 12.36 -14.49 -21.01
N TYR A 123 12.92 -14.50 -19.80
CA TYR A 123 12.23 -14.11 -18.58
C TYR A 123 13.07 -13.15 -17.75
N ARG A 124 12.39 -12.34 -16.93
CA ARG A 124 13.00 -11.43 -15.95
C ARG A 124 12.23 -11.52 -14.64
N LYS A 125 12.93 -11.84 -13.56
CA LYS A 125 12.39 -11.84 -12.19
C LYS A 125 12.81 -10.59 -11.45
N GLN A 126 11.93 -10.02 -10.63
CA GLN A 126 12.23 -8.92 -9.72
C GLN A 126 11.59 -9.20 -8.35
N ARG A 127 12.37 -9.00 -7.29
CA ARG A 127 11.90 -9.08 -5.90
C ARG A 127 12.20 -7.77 -5.19
N LEU A 128 11.20 -7.13 -4.60
CA LEU A 128 11.36 -5.90 -3.84
C LEU A 128 10.73 -6.11 -2.47
N ALA A 129 11.41 -5.67 -1.43
CA ALA A 129 10.94 -5.73 -0.07
C ALA A 129 11.33 -4.45 0.66
N GLN A 130 10.42 -3.95 1.48
CA GLN A 130 10.69 -2.77 2.30
C GLN A 130 10.12 -3.00 3.68
N ASN A 131 10.95 -2.77 4.69
CA ASN A 131 10.54 -2.77 6.07
C ASN A 131 10.39 -1.32 6.53
N THR A 132 9.33 -1.02 7.27
CA THR A 132 9.07 0.30 7.82
C THR A 132 8.73 0.19 9.30
N LEU A 133 9.51 0.88 10.11
CA LEU A 133 9.19 1.15 11.51
C LEU A 133 8.51 2.51 11.59
N SER A 134 7.45 2.59 12.39
CA SER A 134 6.68 3.82 12.59
C SER A 134 6.40 4.00 14.07
N MET A 135 6.46 5.24 14.52
CA MET A 135 6.08 5.66 15.86
C MET A 135 5.13 6.83 15.74
N LEU A 136 4.04 6.79 16.49
CA LEU A 136 3.04 7.85 16.54
C LEU A 136 2.77 8.15 18.02
N VAL A 137 2.81 9.42 18.40
CA VAL A 137 2.38 9.87 19.71
C VAL A 137 1.32 10.94 19.52
N ALA A 138 0.18 10.76 20.16
CA ALA A 138 -0.93 11.71 20.12
C ALA A 138 -1.28 12.18 21.54
N LYS A 139 -1.48 13.49 21.68
CA LYS A 139 -2.00 14.12 22.88
C LYS A 139 -3.35 14.74 22.56
N ASN A 140 -4.36 14.38 23.32
CA ASN A 140 -5.70 14.92 23.19
C ASN A 140 -5.96 15.90 24.34
N VAL A 141 -6.25 17.15 23.98
CA VAL A 141 -6.60 18.23 24.92
C VAL A 141 -8.10 18.45 24.86
N MET A 142 -8.78 18.12 25.95
CA MET A 142 -10.22 18.36 26.09
C MET A 142 -10.49 19.85 26.29
N MET A 143 -11.41 20.40 25.50
CA MET A 143 -11.90 21.76 25.57
C MET A 143 -13.43 21.71 25.73
N GLN A 144 -13.90 21.58 26.97
CA GLN A 144 -15.30 21.34 27.31
C GLN A 144 -15.86 20.07 26.63
N SER A 145 -16.78 20.22 25.66
CA SER A 145 -17.32 19.12 24.87
C SER A 145 -16.45 18.74 23.68
N ASN A 146 -15.54 19.62 23.26
CA ASN A 146 -14.72 19.45 22.07
C ASN A 146 -13.33 18.95 22.47
N PHE A 147 -12.53 18.55 21.50
CA PHE A 147 -11.13 18.20 21.76
C PHE A 147 -10.22 18.55 20.60
N LEU A 148 -8.97 18.86 20.95
CA LEU A 148 -7.87 19.08 20.04
C LEU A 148 -6.89 17.90 20.16
N SER A 149 -6.62 17.22 19.06
CA SER A 149 -5.61 16.17 18.96
C SER A 149 -4.36 16.72 18.30
N LEU A 150 -3.24 16.63 18.99
CA LEU A 150 -1.91 16.91 18.45
C LEU A 150 -1.18 15.58 18.29
N SER A 151 -0.72 15.25 17.08
CA SER A 151 0.01 14.01 16.82
C SER A 151 1.37 14.29 16.21
N LEU A 152 2.36 13.51 16.60
CA LEU A 152 3.70 13.49 16.02
C LEU A 152 3.98 12.07 15.52
N GLU A 153 4.45 11.97 14.28
CA GLU A 153 4.84 10.73 13.64
C GLU A 153 6.33 10.75 13.31
N ALA A 154 7.00 9.62 13.50
CA ALA A 154 8.30 9.35 12.95
C ALA A 154 8.28 7.98 12.27
N ASN A 155 8.90 7.87 11.10
CA ASN A 155 9.03 6.61 10.40
C ASN A 155 10.45 6.42 9.84
N TYR A 156 10.87 5.17 9.79
CA TYR A 156 12.13 4.74 9.21
C TYR A 156 11.88 3.53 8.33
N SER A 157 12.20 3.66 7.04
CA SER A 157 12.11 2.57 6.08
C SER A 157 13.50 2.15 5.64
N PHE A 158 13.69 0.86 5.42
CA PHE A 158 14.93 0.27 4.95
C PHE A 158 14.65 -0.94 4.05
N ALA A 159 15.64 -1.26 3.21
CA ALA A 159 15.61 -2.39 2.29
C ALA A 159 15.29 -3.72 2.99
N GLY A 160 14.61 -4.60 2.28
CA GLY A 160 14.44 -5.99 2.67
C GLY A 160 15.35 -6.92 1.88
N ASN A 161 14.84 -8.13 1.62
CA ASN A 161 15.50 -9.08 0.72
C ASN A 161 15.14 -8.73 -0.73
N ASP A 162 15.96 -7.87 -1.33
CA ASP A 162 15.71 -7.30 -2.65
C ASP A 162 16.55 -7.99 -3.72
N LEU A 163 15.95 -8.20 -4.89
CA LEU A 163 16.60 -8.63 -6.12
C LEU A 163 16.18 -7.66 -7.23
N LYS A 164 17.11 -6.81 -7.64
CA LYS A 164 16.91 -5.79 -8.68
C LYS A 164 16.30 -6.40 -9.94
N ASN A 165 16.98 -7.39 -10.49
CA ASN A 165 16.52 -8.23 -11.57
C ASN A 165 17.38 -9.49 -11.69
N GLU A 166 16.76 -10.56 -12.16
CA GLU A 166 17.43 -11.79 -12.59
C GLU A 166 16.85 -12.17 -13.96
N ASP A 167 17.70 -12.08 -14.98
CA ASP A 167 17.36 -12.34 -16.37
C ASP A 167 17.76 -13.78 -16.72
N GLY A 168 16.92 -14.46 -17.50
CA GLY A 168 17.23 -15.79 -18.00
C GLY A 168 16.46 -16.13 -19.26
N GLN A 169 16.69 -17.34 -19.75
CA GLN A 169 16.07 -17.86 -20.97
C GLN A 169 15.54 -19.27 -20.71
N TYR A 170 14.35 -19.56 -21.21
CA TYR A 170 13.76 -20.91 -21.19
C TYR A 170 14.32 -21.80 -22.29
N SER A 171 14.83 -21.21 -23.38
CA SER A 171 15.42 -21.91 -24.52
C SER A 171 16.48 -21.02 -25.16
N SER A 172 17.51 -21.63 -25.74
CA SER A 172 18.59 -20.94 -26.43
C SER A 172 18.04 -20.10 -27.58
N ALA A 173 18.13 -18.78 -27.46
CA ALA A 173 17.72 -17.85 -28.51
C ALA A 173 18.76 -16.77 -28.75
N THR A 174 18.84 -16.32 -30.01
CA THR A 174 19.69 -15.22 -30.44
C THR A 174 18.94 -13.89 -30.34
N GLY A 175 19.56 -12.89 -29.72
CA GLY A 175 19.01 -11.55 -29.54
C GLY A 175 18.76 -11.20 -28.07
N ASN A 176 18.50 -9.91 -27.81
CA ASN A 176 18.11 -9.41 -26.49
C ASN A 176 16.69 -8.84 -26.56
N PRO A 177 15.81 -9.17 -25.60
CA PRO A 177 14.50 -8.56 -25.53
C PRO A 177 14.64 -7.06 -25.24
N ARG A 178 13.69 -6.26 -25.71
CA ARG A 178 13.68 -4.82 -25.43
C ARG A 178 13.40 -4.58 -23.94
N THR A 179 14.33 -3.96 -23.24
CA THR A 179 14.22 -3.65 -21.81
C THR A 179 14.00 -2.16 -21.58
N ASN A 180 13.41 -1.82 -20.42
CA ASN A 180 13.34 -0.44 -19.94
C ASN A 180 14.00 -0.35 -18.57
N ASP A 181 15.34 -0.37 -18.59
CA ASP A 181 16.15 -0.50 -17.37
C ASP A 181 16.08 0.76 -16.50
N THR A 182 15.76 1.94 -17.06
CA THR A 182 15.57 3.17 -16.28
C THR A 182 14.42 3.03 -15.28
N TYR A 183 13.25 2.53 -15.69
CA TYR A 183 12.12 2.35 -14.76
C TYR A 183 12.39 1.20 -13.78
N LEU A 184 13.09 0.16 -14.22
CA LEU A 184 13.50 -0.94 -13.35
C LEU A 184 14.41 -0.46 -12.22
N ASN A 185 15.40 0.37 -12.56
CA ASN A 185 16.34 0.96 -11.61
C ASN A 185 15.63 1.91 -10.64
N ARG A 186 14.74 2.78 -11.17
CA ARG A 186 13.93 3.69 -10.33
C ARG A 186 13.06 2.92 -9.33
N ASN A 187 12.42 1.85 -9.78
CA ASN A 187 11.56 1.04 -8.92
C ASN A 187 12.38 0.33 -7.83
N TYR A 188 13.52 -0.28 -8.21
CA TYR A 188 14.43 -0.88 -7.25
C TYR A 188 14.93 0.13 -6.22
N GLU A 189 15.44 1.27 -6.68
CA GLU A 189 15.98 2.31 -5.81
C GLU A 189 14.92 2.87 -4.85
N TYR A 190 13.67 3.01 -5.28
CA TYR A 190 12.59 3.50 -4.42
C TYR A 190 12.32 2.59 -3.21
N PHE A 191 12.38 1.27 -3.40
CA PHE A 191 12.14 0.32 -2.31
C PHE A 191 13.40 0.01 -1.50
N HIS A 192 14.56 0.02 -2.17
CA HIS A 192 15.85 -0.29 -1.58
C HIS A 192 16.45 0.87 -0.78
N ALA A 193 16.24 2.12 -1.21
CA ALA A 193 16.79 3.26 -0.51
C ALA A 193 16.14 3.44 0.87
N SER A 194 16.98 3.48 1.91
CA SER A 194 16.50 3.79 3.25
C SER A 194 16.00 5.24 3.32
N SER A 195 14.95 5.46 4.12
CA SER A 195 14.33 6.77 4.26
C SER A 195 13.91 7.02 5.69
N VAL A 196 14.06 8.26 6.14
CA VAL A 196 13.52 8.74 7.41
C VAL A 196 12.39 9.72 7.10
N GLY A 197 11.28 9.63 7.82
CA GLY A 197 10.22 10.60 7.76
C GLY A 197 9.76 11.05 9.13
N ALA A 198 9.22 12.25 9.17
CA ALA A 198 8.61 12.85 10.34
C ALA A 198 7.33 13.57 9.91
N GLY A 199 6.33 13.58 10.77
CA GLY A 199 5.08 14.28 10.50
C GLY A 199 4.48 14.85 11.77
N ALA A 200 3.65 15.86 11.59
CA ALA A 200 2.84 16.43 12.65
C ALA A 200 1.41 16.60 12.14
N SER A 201 0.43 16.34 13.00
CA SER A 201 -0.96 16.64 12.69
C SER A 201 -1.68 17.33 13.83
N VAL A 202 -2.60 18.21 13.46
CA VAL A 202 -3.48 18.95 14.36
C VAL A 202 -4.90 18.69 13.91
N ARG A 203 -5.66 17.99 14.75
CA ARG A 203 -7.08 17.72 14.52
C ARG A 203 -7.94 18.40 15.57
N TYR A 204 -8.87 19.23 15.12
CA TYR A 204 -9.92 19.77 15.97
C TYR A 204 -11.21 18.99 15.75
N THR A 205 -11.80 18.48 16.83
CA THR A 205 -13.06 17.75 16.78
C THR A 205 -14.13 18.44 17.64
N LEU A 206 -15.19 18.87 16.97
CA LEU A 206 -16.41 19.37 17.56
C LEU A 206 -17.33 18.20 17.86
N VAL A 207 -17.71 18.03 19.12
CA VAL A 207 -18.72 17.03 19.50
C VAL A 207 -20.03 17.75 19.82
N LYS A 208 -21.11 17.32 19.19
CA LYS A 208 -22.46 17.81 19.46
C LYS A 208 -23.37 16.63 19.80
N ARG A 209 -24.14 16.78 20.87
CA ARG A 209 -25.20 15.82 21.24
C ARG A 209 -26.55 16.49 21.07
N ALA A 210 -27.44 15.83 20.34
CA ALA A 210 -28.84 16.23 20.17
C ALA A 210 -29.72 15.05 20.63
N GLY A 211 -30.19 15.10 21.88
CA GLY A 211 -30.95 14.01 22.48
C GLY A 211 -30.10 12.73 22.61
N LYS A 212 -30.63 11.59 22.11
CA LYS A 212 -29.92 10.28 22.12
C LYS A 212 -28.91 10.10 20.97
N ARG A 213 -28.79 11.06 20.04
CA ARG A 213 -27.87 11.00 18.90
C ARG A 213 -26.74 12.02 19.09
N GLY A 214 -25.50 11.57 18.90
CA GLY A 214 -24.33 12.43 18.88
C GLY A 214 -23.73 12.44 17.48
N TYR A 215 -23.19 13.58 17.06
CA TYR A 215 -22.34 13.63 15.88
C TYR A 215 -21.06 14.37 16.23
N SER A 216 -19.99 14.10 15.48
CA SER A 216 -18.74 14.84 15.60
C SER A 216 -18.28 15.34 14.24
N LEU A 217 -17.91 16.60 14.17
CA LEU A 217 -17.26 17.21 13.01
C LEU A 217 -15.79 17.34 13.33
N PHE A 218 -14.91 16.96 12.40
CA PHE A 218 -13.48 17.12 12.58
C PHE A 218 -12.82 17.83 11.40
N MET A 219 -11.81 18.62 11.72
CA MET A 219 -10.90 19.26 10.79
C MET A 219 -9.49 18.84 11.17
N ASP A 220 -8.73 18.31 10.22
CA ASP A 220 -7.39 17.77 10.45
C ASP A 220 -6.42 18.38 9.44
N LEU A 221 -5.32 18.92 9.94
CA LEU A 221 -4.20 19.41 9.15
C LEU A 221 -2.99 18.56 9.50
N SER A 222 -2.45 17.84 8.52
CA SER A 222 -1.24 17.03 8.67
C SER A 222 -0.16 17.46 7.71
N ASP A 223 1.05 17.64 8.22
CA ASP A 223 2.26 17.87 7.44
C ASP A 223 3.21 16.68 7.63
N SER A 224 3.76 16.16 6.54
CA SER A 224 4.61 14.97 6.56
C SER A 224 5.78 15.11 5.61
N TYR A 225 6.97 15.02 6.20
CA TYR A 225 8.25 15.13 5.52
C TYR A 225 8.93 13.77 5.46
N ARG A 226 9.45 13.40 4.29
CA ARG A 226 10.24 12.18 4.08
C ARG A 226 11.52 12.51 3.35
N ARG A 227 12.63 11.93 3.78
CA ARG A 227 13.96 12.12 3.19
C ARG A 227 14.66 10.78 3.01
N LEU A 228 15.26 10.56 1.84
CA LEU A 228 16.15 9.44 1.59
C LEU A 228 17.47 9.64 2.33
N THR A 229 18.04 8.58 2.90
CA THR A 229 19.34 8.64 3.57
C THR A 229 20.49 8.70 2.56
N SER A 230 20.39 7.92 1.47
CA SER A 230 21.31 7.94 0.34
C SER A 230 20.92 9.01 -0.70
N ASN A 231 21.90 9.38 -1.54
CA ASN A 231 21.60 10.18 -2.73
C ASN A 231 21.09 9.24 -3.82
N PRO A 232 19.91 9.49 -4.39
CA PRO A 232 19.42 8.66 -5.47
C PRO A 232 20.19 8.90 -6.76
N GLU A 233 20.48 7.82 -7.49
CA GLU A 233 21.09 7.82 -8.81
C GLU A 233 20.03 7.91 -9.93
N TYR A 234 18.86 7.28 -9.75
CA TYR A 234 17.82 7.16 -10.77
C TYR A 234 16.53 7.91 -10.43
N LEU A 235 16.29 8.21 -9.13
CA LEU A 235 15.19 9.06 -8.65
C LEU A 235 15.58 10.53 -8.60
N THR A 236 14.63 11.40 -8.94
CA THR A 236 14.80 12.85 -8.86
C THR A 236 14.27 13.37 -7.54
N GLY A 237 15.12 14.03 -6.76
CA GLY A 237 14.77 14.61 -5.47
C GLY A 237 15.01 13.66 -4.29
N LYS A 238 15.63 14.21 -3.22
CA LYS A 238 15.98 13.46 -2.00
C LYS A 238 14.89 13.53 -0.92
N TYR A 239 13.93 14.44 -1.08
CA TYR A 239 12.92 14.71 -0.08
C TYR A 239 11.54 14.87 -0.72
N ARG A 240 10.52 14.59 0.08
CA ARG A 240 9.12 14.81 -0.25
C ARG A 240 8.45 15.42 0.96
N ASN A 241 7.78 16.55 0.76
CA ASN A 241 6.85 17.09 1.74
C ASN A 241 5.41 16.86 1.25
N THR A 242 4.50 16.53 2.15
CA THR A 242 3.08 16.32 1.85
C THR A 242 2.24 16.95 2.95
N LEU A 243 1.48 17.99 2.57
CA LEU A 243 0.49 18.64 3.41
C LEU A 243 -0.91 18.17 3.00
N ILE A 244 -1.68 17.68 3.97
CA ILE A 244 -3.04 17.18 3.77
C ILE A 244 -3.96 17.91 4.72
N PHE A 245 -5.08 18.37 4.18
CA PHE A 245 -6.17 18.94 4.94
C PHE A 245 -7.42 18.08 4.77
N THR A 246 -8.00 17.61 5.86
CA THR A 246 -9.14 16.70 5.88
C THR A 246 -10.28 17.31 6.70
N ILE A 247 -11.48 17.33 6.15
CA ILE A 247 -12.72 17.65 6.88
C ILE A 247 -13.61 16.42 6.83
N GLY A 248 -14.18 16.03 7.96
CA GLY A 248 -15.11 14.91 8.03
C GLY A 248 -16.14 15.01 9.14
N CYS A 249 -17.11 14.11 9.09
CA CYS A 249 -18.19 13.99 10.06
C CYS A 249 -18.38 12.53 10.45
N ASN A 250 -18.50 12.25 11.75
CA ASN A 250 -18.89 10.94 12.28
C ASN A 250 -20.27 11.06 12.92
N PHE A 251 -21.13 10.06 12.67
CA PHE A 251 -22.50 9.94 13.19
C PHE A 251 -22.62 8.78 14.18
#